data_AF-A0A4W5NX29-F1
#
_entry.id   AF-A0A4W5NX29-F1
#
_cell.length_a   1.000
_cell.length_b   1.000
_cell.length_c   1.000
_cell.angle_alpha   90.00
_cell.angle_beta   90.00
_cell.angle_gamma   90.00
#
_symmetry.space_group_name_H-M   'P 1'
#
loop_
_entity.id
_entity.type
_entity.pdbx_description
1 polymer ?
#
loop_
_entity_poly.entity_id
_entity_poly.type
_entity_poly.pdbx_seq_one_letter_code
_entity_poly.pdbx_strand_id
1 'polypeptide(L)'
;MAYDQVIASPTMQYSSALLPMTPLSFSTPQASELGMTSAFYKYILTTMDFPLLRLDDVVDDQSNIVGFSMFNSSHPFYLEFIRSLNLSWREGCELSPYPGPALSSALMFDAVHVVVGAVRELNRSQEIGVKPLSCTTPQIWQHGTSLMNYLRMVEYDGLTGRVEFNSKGQRTNYTLRILEKHHGGHKEIGIWYSNNTLAMNSTSLDINMSETLANKTLVVTTILENPYVMRKSNYQELQGNDRYQGFCVDMLRELSDMLKFSFRIKLVDDGLYGAPEPNGSWTGMVGELINRKADLAVAGFTITSEREKVIDFSKPFMSLGISILYRVHLGRKPGYFSFLDPFSPAVWLFMLLAYLAVSCVLFLAARLSPYEWYNPHPCLMGRKDMLENQYTLGNSLWFPVGGFMQQGSEIMPRALSTRCVSGVWWAFTLIIISSYTANLAAFLTVQRMEVPIESPDDLADQTNIQYGTIQGGSTMTFFMNSRYQTYQRMWNYMHSKQPSVFVKSTEEGIARVVNSKYAFLLESTMNEYHRRLNCNLTQIGGLLDTKGYGIGMPLGDMSGWPTLQPLTCMSNWYLSH
;
A
#
# COMPACT_ATOMS: atom_id res chain seq x y z
N MET A 1 22.26 43.03 -9.41
CA MET A 1 21.00 42.30 -9.62
C MET A 1 21.32 40.90 -10.08
N ALA A 2 21.50 39.98 -9.15
CA ALA A 2 21.41 38.54 -9.35
C ALA A 2 20.79 38.02 -8.04
N TYR A 3 19.64 37.38 -8.14
CA TYR A 3 18.92 36.83 -6.99
C TYR A 3 19.65 35.57 -6.52
N ASP A 4 20.16 35.56 -5.29
CA ASP A 4 20.70 34.37 -4.64
C ASP A 4 19.53 33.54 -4.09
N GLN A 5 19.41 32.28 -4.56
CA GLN A 5 18.39 31.33 -4.13
C GLN A 5 18.81 30.58 -2.87
N VAL A 6 17.91 30.56 -1.87
CA VAL A 6 17.91 29.56 -0.79
C VAL A 6 17.40 28.25 -1.40
N ILE A 7 18.23 27.20 -1.41
CA ILE A 7 17.82 25.87 -1.86
C ILE A 7 17.40 25.06 -0.64
N ALA A 8 16.11 24.78 -0.51
CA ALA A 8 15.62 23.69 0.33
C ALA A 8 15.42 22.47 -0.58
N SER A 9 16.15 21.39 -0.31
CA SER A 9 16.02 20.16 -1.07
C SER A 9 15.19 19.14 -0.28
N PRO A 10 14.01 18.74 -0.76
CA PRO A 10 13.26 17.60 -0.20
C PRO A 10 13.77 16.24 -0.72
N THR A 11 14.76 16.23 -1.62
CA THR A 11 15.38 15.03 -2.18
C THR A 11 16.90 15.10 -2.02
N MET A 12 17.56 13.97 -1.79
CA MET A 12 19.04 13.88 -1.85
C MET A 12 19.54 14.11 -3.30
N GLN A 13 19.48 15.35 -3.78
CA GLN A 13 20.32 15.83 -4.87
C GLN A 13 21.27 16.87 -4.26
N TYR A 14 22.54 16.47 -4.16
CA TYR A 14 23.62 17.29 -3.64
C TYR A 14 23.79 18.54 -4.51
N SER A 15 23.26 19.68 -4.06
CA SER A 15 23.61 21.00 -4.55
C SER A 15 23.89 21.89 -3.34
N SER A 16 25.18 22.02 -3.01
CA SER A 16 25.69 22.81 -1.90
C SER A 16 25.85 24.27 -2.33
N ALA A 17 25.03 25.18 -1.78
CA ALA A 17 25.20 26.61 -1.95
C ALA A 17 26.19 27.17 -0.91
N LEU A 18 27.20 27.89 -1.37
CA LEU A 18 28.18 28.61 -0.55
C LEU A 18 27.68 30.04 -0.33
N LEU A 19 27.28 30.39 0.90
CA LEU A 19 26.95 31.77 1.26
C LEU A 19 27.89 32.28 2.37
N PRO A 20 28.50 33.47 2.22
CA PRO A 20 29.27 34.12 3.29
C PRO A 20 28.39 34.53 4.49
N MET A 21 29.00 34.93 5.62
CA MET A 21 28.27 35.27 6.86
C MET A 21 27.24 36.41 6.71
N THR A 22 27.48 37.39 5.83
CA THR A 22 26.58 38.53 5.63
C THR A 22 25.20 38.15 5.06
N PRO A 23 25.08 37.32 4.00
CA PRO A 23 23.78 36.86 3.51
C PRO A 23 23.06 35.85 4.43
N LEU A 24 23.76 35.14 5.34
CA LEU A 24 23.14 34.17 6.25
C LEU A 24 22.22 34.82 7.30
N SER A 25 22.55 36.04 7.74
CA SER A 25 21.69 36.86 8.62
C SER A 25 20.37 37.28 7.96
N PHE A 26 20.31 37.28 6.62
CA PHE A 26 19.16 37.69 5.84
C PHE A 26 18.27 36.51 5.41
N SER A 27 18.85 35.33 5.17
CA SER A 27 18.13 34.19 4.59
C SER A 27 17.42 33.30 5.61
N THR A 28 17.93 33.20 6.84
CA THR A 28 17.32 32.38 7.90
C THR A 28 15.99 32.91 8.42
N PRO A 29 15.78 34.23 8.62
CA PRO A 29 14.48 34.79 8.97
C PRO A 29 13.44 34.59 7.86
N GLN A 30 13.86 34.74 6.60
CA GLN A 30 12.97 34.57 5.45
C GLN A 30 12.52 33.11 5.28
N ALA A 31 13.38 32.13 5.58
CA ALA A 31 13.01 30.72 5.61
C ALA A 31 12.01 30.41 6.73
N SER A 32 12.13 31.09 7.87
CA SER A 32 11.18 30.99 8.99
C SER A 32 9.81 31.57 8.63
N GLU A 33 9.78 32.76 8.02
CA GLU A 33 8.53 33.38 7.51
C GLU A 33 7.81 32.52 6.47
N LEU A 34 8.56 31.73 5.68
CA LEU A 34 8.02 30.79 4.70
C LEU A 34 7.64 29.42 5.28
N GLY A 35 7.78 29.21 6.60
CA GLY A 35 7.46 27.95 7.27
C GLY A 35 8.41 26.79 6.94
N MET A 36 9.61 27.09 6.46
CA MET A 36 10.61 26.10 6.02
C MET A 36 11.58 25.70 7.14
N THR A 37 11.32 26.11 8.38
CA THR A 37 12.15 25.85 9.57
C THR A 37 11.62 24.72 10.44
N SER A 38 10.65 23.94 9.94
CA SER A 38 10.08 22.80 10.66
C SER A 38 11.07 21.63 10.80
N ALA A 39 10.70 20.63 11.62
CA ALA A 39 11.54 19.46 11.92
C ALA A 39 12.00 18.65 10.71
N PHE A 40 11.29 18.82 9.59
CA PHE A 40 11.49 18.05 8.36
C PHE A 40 12.62 18.60 7.50
N TYR A 41 13.00 19.86 7.68
CA TYR A 41 14.10 20.46 6.93
C TYR A 41 15.42 20.28 7.67
N LYS A 42 16.42 19.79 6.94
CA LYS A 42 17.79 19.67 7.41
C LYS A 42 18.65 20.72 6.74
N TYR A 43 19.22 21.63 7.52
CA TYR A 43 20.10 22.67 7.02
C TYR A 43 21.54 22.34 7.41
N ILE A 44 22.45 22.48 6.44
CA ILE A 44 23.90 22.39 6.68
C ILE A 44 24.49 23.76 6.41
N LEU A 45 24.97 24.42 7.46
CA LEU A 45 25.66 25.70 7.36
C LEU A 45 27.16 25.47 7.24
N THR A 46 27.73 25.84 6.09
CA THR A 46 29.16 25.61 5.78
C THR A 46 30.09 26.62 6.45
N THR A 47 29.56 27.62 7.16
CA THR A 47 30.39 28.57 7.91
C THR A 47 30.99 27.91 9.14
N MET A 48 32.26 28.21 9.40
CA MET A 48 32.98 27.77 10.60
C MET A 48 32.68 28.64 11.82
N ASP A 49 32.00 29.76 11.61
CA ASP A 49 31.48 30.67 12.64
C ASP A 49 30.09 30.26 13.12
N PHE A 50 29.67 29.01 12.87
CA PHE A 50 28.39 28.46 13.34
C PHE A 50 28.13 28.67 14.84
N PRO A 51 29.11 28.54 15.75
CA PRO A 51 28.91 28.80 17.18
C PRO A 51 28.43 30.22 17.51
N LEU A 52 28.69 31.20 16.64
CA LEU A 52 28.31 32.61 16.85
C LEU A 52 26.86 32.88 16.43
N LEU A 53 26.27 32.00 15.63
CA LEU A 53 24.90 32.17 15.16
C LEU A 53 23.93 31.84 16.28
N ARG A 54 23.12 32.83 16.66
CA ARG A 54 21.98 32.65 17.56
C ARG A 54 20.76 32.26 16.74
N LEU A 55 20.39 30.98 16.81
CA LEU A 55 19.28 30.42 16.03
C LEU A 55 17.99 30.24 16.86
N ASP A 56 18.08 30.42 18.18
CA ASP A 56 16.96 30.20 19.12
C ASP A 56 15.78 31.15 18.85
N ASP A 57 16.06 32.39 18.40
CA ASP A 57 15.03 33.42 18.15
C ASP A 57 14.47 33.40 16.71
N VAL A 58 15.09 32.63 15.81
CA VAL A 58 14.82 32.70 14.35
C VAL A 58 14.17 31.42 13.84
N VAL A 59 14.49 30.28 14.45
CA VAL A 59 14.17 28.96 13.92
C VAL A 59 13.58 28.11 15.04
N ASP A 60 12.45 27.44 14.78
CA ASP A 60 11.78 26.56 15.74
C ASP A 60 12.74 25.54 16.37
N ASP A 61 12.49 25.17 17.63
CA ASP A 61 13.30 24.20 18.38
C ASP A 61 13.38 22.82 17.72
N GLN A 62 12.43 22.50 16.83
CA GLN A 62 12.43 21.21 16.15
C GLN A 62 13.33 21.17 14.89
N SER A 63 13.90 22.30 14.46
CA SER A 63 14.72 22.36 13.24
C SER A 63 16.05 21.63 13.38
N ASN A 64 16.40 20.81 12.39
CA ASN A 64 17.68 20.10 12.37
C ASN A 64 18.72 20.92 11.60
N ILE A 65 19.47 21.76 12.30
CA ILE A 65 20.53 22.59 11.71
C ILE A 65 21.89 22.10 12.19
N VAL A 66 22.76 21.77 11.24
CA VAL A 66 24.13 21.34 11.48
C VAL A 66 25.10 22.38 10.92
N GLY A 67 26.18 22.64 11.63
CA GLY A 67 27.27 23.48 11.16
C GLY A 67 28.62 23.00 11.66
N PHE A 68 29.64 23.81 11.40
CA PHE A 68 31.03 23.44 11.64
C PHE A 68 31.74 24.46 12.55
N SER A 69 32.74 23.98 13.27
CA SER A 69 33.63 24.83 14.08
C SER A 69 35.06 24.30 14.02
N MET A 70 36.02 25.21 13.95
CA MET A 70 37.46 24.89 14.03
C MET A 70 38.05 25.13 15.43
N PHE A 71 37.26 25.66 16.36
CA PHE A 71 37.77 26.04 17.67
C PHE A 71 38.14 24.82 18.51
N ASN A 72 39.31 24.89 19.14
CA ASN A 72 39.73 23.94 20.16
C ASN A 72 39.44 24.50 21.55
N SER A 73 38.23 24.24 22.06
CA SER A 73 37.80 24.68 23.40
C SER A 73 38.66 24.11 24.54
N SER A 74 39.37 23.01 24.29
CA SER A 74 40.25 22.35 25.26
C SER A 74 41.61 23.03 25.39
N HIS A 75 41.94 24.02 24.55
CA HIS A 75 43.24 24.68 24.57
C HIS A 75 43.38 25.57 25.82
N PRO A 76 44.52 25.54 26.56
CA PRO A 76 44.67 26.27 27.83
C PRO A 76 44.40 27.78 27.73
N PHE A 77 44.80 28.41 26.62
CA PHE A 77 44.62 29.84 26.39
C PHE A 77 43.23 30.22 25.85
N TYR A 78 42.36 29.25 25.56
CA TYR A 78 41.05 29.54 24.94
C TYR A 78 40.18 30.43 25.82
N LEU A 79 40.06 30.13 27.12
CA LEU A 79 39.25 30.92 28.04
C LEU A 79 39.80 32.34 28.24
N GLU A 80 41.12 32.49 28.26
CA GLU A 80 41.77 33.80 28.38
C GLU A 80 41.59 34.63 27.11
N PHE A 81 41.71 34.01 25.94
CA PHE A 81 41.43 34.61 24.64
C PHE A 81 39.99 35.13 24.52
N ILE A 82 39.00 34.36 24.96
CA ILE A 82 37.60 34.81 25.02
C ILE A 82 37.45 36.02 25.94
N ARG A 83 38.07 35.96 27.13
CA ARG A 83 37.98 37.01 28.14
C ARG A 83 38.60 38.32 27.64
N SER A 84 39.77 38.26 26.99
CA SER A 84 40.44 39.45 26.45
C SER A 84 39.64 40.10 25.33
N LEU A 85 39.05 39.30 24.43
CA LEU A 85 38.17 39.82 23.38
C LEU A 85 36.90 40.45 23.95
N ASN A 86 36.28 39.85 24.98
CA ASN A 86 35.10 40.41 25.63
C ASN A 86 35.42 41.75 26.33
N LEU A 87 36.59 41.86 26.98
CA LEU A 87 37.04 43.13 27.58
C LEU A 87 37.24 44.21 26.50
N SER A 88 37.94 43.87 25.41
CA SER A 88 38.14 44.78 24.28
C SER A 88 36.83 45.21 23.62
N TRP A 89 35.85 44.30 23.52
CA TRP A 89 34.51 44.59 23.00
C TRP A 89 33.78 45.63 23.85
N ARG A 90 33.86 45.50 25.19
CA ARG A 90 33.25 46.45 26.13
C ARG A 90 33.91 47.83 26.08
N GLU A 91 35.23 47.88 25.87
CA GLU A 91 35.95 49.14 25.69
C GLU A 91 35.55 49.86 24.39
N GLY A 92 35.16 49.11 23.35
CA GLY A 92 34.68 49.63 22.07
C GLY A 92 33.32 50.32 22.09
N CYS A 93 32.63 50.38 23.24
CA CYS A 93 31.29 51.00 23.40
C CYS A 93 30.20 50.43 22.47
N GLU A 94 30.26 49.15 22.08
CA GLU A 94 29.12 48.49 21.46
C GLU A 94 28.09 48.09 22.53
N LEU A 95 26.85 48.57 22.38
CA LEU A 95 25.70 48.24 23.26
C LEU A 95 25.25 46.77 23.14
N SER A 96 25.80 46.01 22.20
CA SER A 96 25.44 44.63 21.92
C SER A 96 26.18 43.66 22.85
N PRO A 97 25.52 42.60 23.35
CA PRO A 97 26.20 41.56 24.10
C PRO A 97 27.23 40.88 23.20
N TYR A 98 28.45 40.67 23.72
CA TYR A 98 29.56 40.06 22.99
C TYR A 98 29.11 38.73 22.33
N PRO A 99 29.14 38.62 20.99
CA PRO A 99 28.61 37.47 20.27
C PRO A 99 29.49 36.21 20.41
N GLY A 100 30.75 36.38 20.78
CA GLY A 100 31.77 35.33 20.84
C GLY A 100 32.95 35.62 19.90
N PRO A 101 33.97 34.75 19.87
CA PRO A 101 35.16 34.95 19.05
C PRO A 101 34.89 34.62 17.59
N ALA A 102 35.16 35.55 16.68
CA ALA A 102 35.21 35.23 15.26
C ALA A 102 36.38 34.28 14.96
N LEU A 103 36.19 33.35 14.02
CA LEU A 103 37.26 32.46 13.56
C LEU A 103 38.46 33.25 13.04
N SER A 104 38.23 34.38 12.36
CA SER A 104 39.29 35.26 11.87
C SER A 104 40.22 35.75 13.00
N SER A 105 39.68 36.05 14.18
CA SER A 105 40.46 36.45 15.35
C SER A 105 41.31 35.30 15.88
N ALA A 106 40.78 34.07 15.89
CA ALA A 106 41.52 32.88 16.30
C ALA A 106 42.65 32.53 15.32
N LEU A 107 42.36 32.60 14.02
CA LEU A 107 43.36 32.40 12.96
C LEU A 107 44.47 33.45 13.03
N MET A 108 44.15 34.71 13.35
CA MET A 108 45.14 35.76 13.54
C MET A 108 46.04 35.48 14.75
N PHE A 109 45.45 35.03 15.86
CA PHE A 109 46.20 34.63 17.06
C PHE A 109 47.18 33.50 16.75
N ASP A 110 46.72 32.44 16.06
CA ASP A 110 47.56 31.32 15.65
C ASP A 110 48.64 31.75 14.64
N ALA A 111 48.29 32.62 13.69
CA ALA A 111 49.22 33.12 12.67
C ALA A 111 50.41 33.88 13.28
N VAL A 112 50.19 34.70 14.30
CA VAL A 112 51.27 35.40 15.00
C VAL A 112 52.23 34.40 15.65
N HIS A 113 51.72 33.36 16.31
CA HIS A 113 52.55 32.34 16.94
C HIS A 113 53.35 31.52 15.91
N VAL A 114 52.74 31.20 14.77
CA VAL A 114 53.43 30.52 13.66
C VAL A 114 54.59 31.37 13.13
N VAL A 115 54.35 32.68 12.89
CA VAL A 115 55.39 33.60 12.40
C VAL A 115 56.51 33.75 13.44
N VAL A 116 56.17 33.92 14.72
CA VAL A 116 57.17 34.01 15.80
C VAL A 116 57.99 32.72 15.90
N GLY A 117 57.36 31.55 15.77
CA GLY A 117 58.05 30.26 15.74
C GLY A 117 59.05 30.18 14.58
N ALA A 118 58.63 30.52 13.37
CA ALA A 118 59.50 30.50 12.19
C ALA A 118 60.67 31.49 12.28
N VAL A 119 60.42 32.72 12.74
CA VAL A 119 61.47 33.74 12.92
C VAL A 119 62.46 33.32 14.00
N ARG A 120 61.98 32.70 15.09
CA ARG A 120 62.84 32.18 16.16
C ARG A 120 63.80 31.12 15.64
N GLU A 121 63.31 30.16 14.84
CA GLU A 121 64.16 29.12 14.26
C GLU A 121 65.14 29.66 13.22
N LEU A 122 64.71 30.63 12.41
CA LEU A 122 65.62 31.33 11.48
C LEU A 122 66.73 32.09 12.23
N ASN A 123 66.41 32.74 13.34
CA ASN A 123 67.38 33.53 14.12
C ASN A 123 68.41 32.63 14.82
N ARG A 124 68.08 31.35 15.06
CA ARG A 124 69.04 30.37 15.60
C ARG A 124 70.06 29.91 14.56
N SER A 125 69.70 29.94 13.27
CA SER A 125 70.56 29.46 12.19
C SER A 125 71.31 30.58 11.45
N GLN A 126 70.74 31.78 11.38
CA GLN A 126 71.27 32.92 10.64
C GLN A 126 71.05 34.22 11.41
N GLU A 127 72.03 35.12 11.41
CA GLU A 127 71.81 36.48 11.93
C GLU A 127 70.84 37.22 11.01
N ILE A 128 69.65 37.53 11.53
CA ILE A 128 68.59 38.17 10.75
C ILE A 128 68.81 39.69 10.74
N GLY A 129 69.10 40.24 9.55
CA GLY A 129 69.10 41.68 9.30
C GLY A 129 67.83 42.17 8.60
N VAL A 130 67.24 43.27 9.09
CA VAL A 130 66.12 43.94 8.41
C VAL A 130 66.66 44.85 7.31
N LYS A 131 66.18 44.66 6.07
CA LYS A 131 66.55 45.50 4.92
C LYS A 131 65.29 46.15 4.31
N PRO A 132 65.21 47.48 4.20
CA PRO A 132 64.12 48.13 3.47
C PRO A 132 64.24 47.83 1.97
N LEU A 133 63.13 47.43 1.34
CA LEU A 133 63.04 47.11 -0.09
C LEU A 133 61.99 48.00 -0.76
N SER A 134 62.11 48.21 -2.07
CA SER A 134 61.13 48.93 -2.88
C SER A 134 60.47 47.97 -3.87
N CYS A 135 59.15 48.06 -4.05
CA CYS A 135 58.42 47.27 -5.06
C CYS A 135 58.81 47.59 -6.51
N THR A 136 59.51 48.71 -6.74
CA THR A 136 59.99 49.12 -8.07
C THR A 136 61.29 48.44 -8.49
N THR A 137 62.01 47.80 -7.57
CA THR A 137 63.26 47.10 -7.88
C THR A 137 63.13 45.60 -7.63
N PRO A 138 63.76 44.73 -8.44
CA PRO A 138 63.69 43.27 -8.30
C PRO A 138 64.56 42.75 -7.14
N GLN A 139 64.88 43.59 -6.14
CA GLN A 139 65.70 43.18 -5.01
C GLN A 139 64.88 42.34 -4.04
N ILE A 140 65.36 41.13 -3.75
CA ILE A 140 64.76 40.23 -2.77
C ILE A 140 65.49 40.31 -1.43
N TRP A 141 64.78 40.01 -0.34
CA TRP A 141 65.41 39.81 0.96
C TRP A 141 66.09 38.44 0.97
N GLN A 142 67.39 38.40 1.30
CA GLN A 142 68.22 37.20 1.20
C GLN A 142 67.70 36.04 2.06
N HIS A 143 67.06 36.33 3.19
CA HIS A 143 66.50 35.32 4.10
C HIS A 143 65.03 34.96 3.78
N GLY A 144 64.42 35.56 2.75
CA GLY A 144 62.99 35.36 2.46
C GLY A 144 62.61 33.91 2.12
N THR A 145 63.45 33.22 1.34
CA THR A 145 63.25 31.80 1.00
C THR A 145 63.45 30.90 2.21
N SER A 146 64.48 31.16 3.03
CA SER A 146 64.71 30.46 4.29
C SER A 146 63.53 30.63 5.25
N LEU A 147 63.04 31.86 5.43
CA LEU A 147 61.88 32.13 6.28
C LEU A 147 60.64 31.36 5.81
N MET A 148 60.39 31.31 4.49
CA MET A 148 59.28 30.55 3.92
C MET A 148 59.41 29.04 4.19
N ASN A 149 60.63 28.50 4.14
CA ASN A 149 60.88 27.11 4.50
C ASN A 149 60.62 26.85 5.98
N TYR A 150 61.09 27.74 6.86
CA TYR A 150 60.80 27.63 8.30
C TYR A 150 59.30 27.74 8.59
N LEU A 151 58.57 28.67 7.95
CA LEU A 151 57.11 28.79 8.08
C LEU A 151 56.38 27.50 7.70
N ARG A 152 56.83 26.80 6.65
CA ARG A 152 56.24 25.52 6.22
C ARG A 152 56.57 24.35 7.16
N MET A 153 57.65 24.46 7.94
CA MET A 153 58.09 23.45 8.89
C MET A 153 57.53 23.68 10.30
N VAL A 154 56.79 24.79 10.54
CA VAL A 154 56.19 25.05 11.85
C VAL A 154 55.08 24.04 12.12
N GLU A 155 55.23 23.34 13.24
CA GLU A 155 54.18 22.57 13.87
C GLU A 155 53.74 23.31 15.14
N TYR A 156 52.47 23.71 15.20
CA TYR A 156 51.94 24.50 16.31
C TYR A 156 50.53 24.01 16.70
N ASP A 157 50.29 23.84 18.00
CA ASP A 157 48.97 23.54 18.54
C ASP A 157 48.35 24.83 19.06
N GLY A 158 47.40 25.37 18.30
CA GLY A 158 46.78 26.68 18.55
C GLY A 158 45.31 26.61 18.95
N LEU A 159 44.65 27.77 18.92
CA LEU A 159 43.22 27.92 19.20
C LEU A 159 42.34 27.24 18.15
N THR A 160 42.86 27.05 16.93
CA THR A 160 42.18 26.30 15.86
C THR A 160 42.64 24.84 15.75
N GLY A 161 43.30 24.31 16.79
CA GLY A 161 43.87 22.96 16.81
C GLY A 161 45.25 22.89 16.16
N ARG A 162 45.61 21.70 15.66
CA ARG A 162 46.92 21.43 15.05
C ARG A 162 47.11 22.24 13.76
N VAL A 163 48.21 22.98 13.65
CA VAL A 163 48.59 23.79 12.49
C VAL A 163 49.85 23.18 11.89
N GLU A 164 49.70 22.64 10.68
CA GLU A 164 50.77 22.08 9.85
C GLU A 164 50.55 22.50 8.40
N PHE A 165 51.62 22.68 7.63
CA PHE A 165 51.53 23.10 6.24
C PHE A 165 52.15 22.08 5.29
N ASN A 166 51.56 21.93 4.10
CA ASN A 166 52.15 21.14 3.03
C ASN A 166 53.25 21.92 2.27
N SER A 167 53.87 21.27 1.28
CA SER A 167 54.89 21.87 0.41
C SER A 167 54.43 23.12 -0.35
N LYS A 168 53.12 23.34 -0.48
CA LYS A 168 52.52 24.52 -1.11
C LYS A 168 52.16 25.63 -0.10
N GLY A 169 52.31 25.40 1.21
CA GLY A 169 51.90 26.33 2.25
C GLY A 169 50.41 26.27 2.60
N GLN A 170 49.70 25.21 2.22
CA GLN A 170 48.30 25.00 2.61
C GLN A 170 48.23 24.19 3.89
N ARG A 171 47.29 24.54 4.77
CA ARG A 171 47.11 23.83 6.03
C ARG A 171 46.65 22.40 5.80
N THR A 172 47.30 21.45 6.47
CA THR A 172 46.97 20.02 6.47
C THR A 172 46.76 19.52 7.89
N ASN A 173 46.20 18.32 8.04
CA ASN A 173 46.04 17.65 9.34
C ASN A 173 45.21 18.49 10.34
N TYR A 174 44.19 19.18 9.84
CA TYR A 174 43.27 19.96 10.66
C TYR A 174 42.05 19.13 11.04
N THR A 175 41.36 19.58 12.08
CA THR A 175 40.14 18.94 12.59
C THR A 175 38.99 19.92 12.54
N LEU A 176 37.82 19.43 12.15
CA LEU A 176 36.56 20.17 12.14
C LEU A 176 35.61 19.51 13.12
N ARG A 177 35.04 20.28 14.03
CA ARG A 177 33.98 19.82 14.93
C ARG A 177 32.64 20.06 14.26
N ILE A 178 31.78 19.04 14.31
CA ILE A 178 30.41 19.12 13.79
C ILE A 178 29.49 19.43 14.95
N LEU A 179 28.73 20.50 14.80
CA LEU A 179 27.83 21.03 15.81
C LEU A 179 26.40 20.95 15.30
N GLU A 180 25.48 20.53 16.17
CA GLU A 180 24.04 20.55 15.93
C GLU A 180 23.39 21.62 16.80
N LYS A 181 22.39 22.32 16.25
CA LYS A 181 21.53 23.22 17.02
C LYS A 181 20.82 22.40 18.11
N HIS A 182 20.90 22.86 19.35
CA HIS A 182 20.16 22.31 20.48
C HIS A 182 19.47 23.43 21.25
N HIS A 183 18.48 23.10 22.09
CA HIS A 183 17.91 24.08 23.02
C HIS A 183 19.02 24.58 23.98
N GLY A 184 19.26 25.89 23.98
CA GLY A 184 20.29 26.54 24.80
C GLY A 184 21.69 26.61 24.19
N GLY A 185 21.83 26.38 22.88
CA GLY A 185 23.08 26.59 22.14
C GLY A 185 23.46 25.43 21.21
N HIS A 186 24.75 25.28 20.94
CA HIS A 186 25.26 24.29 19.98
C HIS A 186 25.86 23.08 20.69
N LYS A 187 25.51 21.87 20.23
CA LYS A 187 26.02 20.60 20.78
C LYS A 187 26.96 19.92 19.79
N GLU A 188 28.13 19.48 20.25
CA GLU A 188 29.07 18.70 19.42
C GLU A 188 28.57 17.27 19.23
N ILE A 189 28.42 16.86 17.97
CA ILE A 189 27.93 15.53 17.57
C ILE A 189 29.01 14.65 16.92
N GLY A 190 30.12 15.24 16.49
CA GLY A 190 31.21 14.50 15.89
C GLY A 190 32.41 15.36 15.52
N ILE A 191 33.49 14.69 15.14
CA ILE A 191 34.76 15.29 14.73
C ILE A 191 35.14 14.72 13.37
N TRP A 192 35.42 15.60 12.42
CA TRP A 192 35.99 15.27 11.13
C TRP A 192 37.48 15.58 11.13
N TYR A 193 38.28 14.58 10.78
CA TYR A 193 39.73 14.69 10.66
C TYR A 193 40.09 14.81 9.18
N SER A 194 41.05 15.67 8.80
CA SER A 194 41.42 15.79 7.39
C SER A 194 42.14 14.56 6.82
N ASN A 195 42.74 13.73 7.69
CA ASN A 195 43.52 12.54 7.33
C ASN A 195 42.74 11.23 7.48
N ASN A 196 41.74 11.20 8.36
CA ASN A 196 40.87 10.06 8.62
C ASN A 196 39.43 10.38 8.13
N THR A 197 38.53 9.43 8.29
CA THR A 197 37.09 9.65 8.05
C THR A 197 36.42 10.30 9.26
N LEU A 198 35.14 10.66 9.11
CA LEU A 198 34.29 11.20 10.16
C LEU A 198 34.23 10.26 11.38
N ALA A 199 34.58 10.78 12.57
CA ALA A 199 34.36 10.11 13.84
C ALA A 199 33.15 10.75 14.54
N MET A 200 32.04 10.02 14.58
CA MET A 200 30.88 10.44 15.37
C MET A 200 31.07 9.98 16.81
N ASN A 201 30.81 10.86 17.76
CA ASN A 201 30.66 10.47 19.17
C ASN A 201 29.34 9.68 19.24
N SER A 202 29.41 8.35 19.13
CA SER A 202 28.26 7.47 18.89
C SER A 202 27.16 7.63 19.95
N THR A 203 25.94 8.00 19.51
CA THR A 203 24.58 7.64 20.01
C THR A 203 23.44 8.48 19.39
N SER A 204 23.64 9.23 18.29
CA SER A 204 22.53 9.94 17.62
C SER A 204 21.94 9.25 16.38
N LEU A 205 22.56 8.15 15.90
CA LEU A 205 22.02 7.33 14.80
C LEU A 205 21.42 6.00 15.27
N ASP A 206 21.79 5.52 16.47
CA ASP A 206 20.97 4.56 17.22
C ASP A 206 19.84 5.36 17.88
N ILE A 207 18.90 5.77 17.04
CA ILE A 207 17.65 6.35 17.47
C ILE A 207 16.96 5.26 18.30
N ASN A 208 16.98 5.39 19.64
CA ASN A 208 15.97 4.77 20.49
C ASN A 208 14.62 5.31 19.98
N MET A 209 13.99 4.59 19.03
CA MET A 209 12.77 5.00 18.32
C MET A 209 11.63 5.36 19.30
N SER A 210 11.67 4.77 20.50
CA SER A 210 10.74 5.05 21.60
C SER A 210 10.88 6.46 22.18
N GLU A 211 12.05 7.10 22.11
CA GLU A 211 12.26 8.46 22.64
C GLU A 211 12.05 9.54 21.56
N THR A 212 12.22 9.23 20.27
CA THR A 212 12.10 10.21 19.18
C THR A 212 10.69 10.54 18.72
N LEU A 213 9.73 9.62 18.96
CA LEU A 213 8.30 9.83 18.69
C LEU A 213 7.51 10.19 19.95
N ALA A 214 8.07 9.93 21.14
CA ALA A 214 7.45 10.30 22.40
C ALA A 214 7.16 11.80 22.44
N ASN A 215 5.92 12.17 22.77
CA ASN A 215 5.43 13.56 22.86
C ASN A 215 5.37 14.34 21.53
N LYS A 216 5.53 13.70 20.37
CA LYS A 216 5.22 14.34 19.08
C LYS A 216 3.75 14.16 18.72
N THR A 217 3.15 15.17 18.09
CA THR A 217 1.78 15.08 17.55
C THR A 217 1.84 14.89 16.04
N LEU A 218 1.51 13.68 15.57
CA LEU A 218 1.52 13.34 14.15
C LEU A 218 0.19 13.70 13.48
N VAL A 219 0.25 14.33 12.30
CA VAL A 219 -0.91 14.58 11.46
C VAL A 219 -1.17 13.36 10.58
N VAL A 220 -2.27 12.65 10.85
CA VAL A 220 -2.65 11.45 10.11
C VAL A 220 -3.73 11.81 9.11
N THR A 221 -3.42 11.70 7.82
CA THR A 221 -4.41 11.82 6.76
C THR A 221 -5.15 10.50 6.55
N THR A 222 -6.46 10.60 6.29
CA THR A 222 -7.33 9.45 6.06
C THR A 222 -8.53 9.83 5.20
N ILE A 223 -9.29 8.83 4.77
CA ILE A 223 -10.52 8.96 3.99
C ILE A 223 -11.66 8.27 4.72
N LEU A 224 -12.89 8.78 4.58
CA LEU A 224 -14.07 8.12 5.13
C LEU A 224 -14.42 6.91 4.27
N GLU A 225 -14.29 5.73 4.86
CA GLU A 225 -14.60 4.46 4.23
C GLU A 225 -14.97 3.44 5.31
N ASN A 226 -16.17 2.88 5.22
CA ASN A 226 -16.61 1.86 6.17
C ASN A 226 -15.93 0.52 5.85
N PRO A 227 -15.52 -0.30 6.84
CA PRO A 227 -15.49 -0.07 8.29
C PRO A 227 -14.17 0.53 8.81
N TYR A 228 -13.28 1.01 7.92
CA TYR A 228 -11.95 1.48 8.26
C TYR A 228 -11.98 2.79 9.07
N VAL A 229 -12.65 3.82 8.55
CA VAL A 229 -12.85 5.10 9.21
C VAL A 229 -14.27 5.59 8.95
N MET A 230 -15.03 5.70 10.04
CA MET A 230 -16.43 6.08 10.06
C MET A 230 -16.61 7.27 11.00
N ARG A 231 -17.60 8.12 10.72
CA ARG A 231 -18.04 9.14 11.69
C ARG A 231 -18.92 8.48 12.75
N LYS A 232 -18.72 8.86 14.02
CA LYS A 232 -19.65 8.48 15.09
C LYS A 232 -21.02 9.14 14.85
N SER A 233 -22.08 8.53 15.37
CA SER A 233 -23.44 9.10 15.26
C SER A 233 -23.54 10.50 15.88
N ASN A 234 -22.89 10.73 17.03
CA ASN A 234 -22.83 12.01 17.74
C ASN A 234 -21.58 12.85 17.41
N TYR A 235 -21.00 12.72 16.21
CA TYR A 235 -19.76 13.40 15.84
C TYR A 235 -19.79 14.94 15.95
N GLN A 236 -20.97 15.56 15.92
CA GLN A 236 -21.13 17.01 16.03
C GLN A 236 -20.86 17.54 17.45
N GLU A 237 -21.09 16.70 18.46
CA GLU A 237 -20.88 17.03 19.88
C GLU A 237 -19.44 16.75 20.32
N LEU A 238 -18.72 15.91 19.56
CA LEU A 238 -17.36 15.48 19.85
C LEU A 238 -16.34 16.38 19.14
N GLN A 239 -15.17 16.56 19.75
CA GLN A 239 -14.07 17.35 19.18
C GLN A 239 -12.84 16.48 18.87
N GLY A 240 -12.01 16.93 17.94
CA GLY A 240 -10.76 16.25 17.61
C GLY A 240 -10.96 14.86 17.01
N ASN A 241 -10.21 13.89 17.55
CA ASN A 241 -10.15 12.50 17.08
C ASN A 241 -11.38 11.68 17.45
N ASP A 242 -12.08 12.05 18.53
CA ASP A 242 -13.21 11.26 19.06
C ASP A 242 -14.43 11.24 18.14
N ARG A 243 -14.45 12.12 17.13
CA ARG A 243 -15.47 12.17 16.08
C ARG A 243 -15.46 10.95 15.16
N TYR A 244 -14.36 10.21 15.14
CA TYR A 244 -14.15 9.08 14.24
C TYR A 244 -14.10 7.75 15.02
N GLN A 245 -14.50 6.68 14.35
CA GLN A 245 -14.43 5.30 14.83
C GLN A 245 -14.13 4.36 13.66
N GLY A 246 -13.66 3.15 13.92
CA GLY A 246 -13.40 2.15 12.89
C GLY A 246 -12.04 1.49 13.05
N PHE A 247 -11.76 0.50 12.21
CA PHE A 247 -10.55 -0.32 12.31
C PHE A 247 -9.25 0.51 12.32
N CYS A 248 -9.13 1.48 11.41
CA CYS A 248 -7.92 2.30 11.32
C CYS A 248 -7.77 3.26 12.51
N VAL A 249 -8.87 3.73 13.09
CA VAL A 249 -8.86 4.62 14.26
C VAL A 249 -8.39 3.85 15.50
N ASP A 250 -8.87 2.63 15.67
CA ASP A 250 -8.51 1.76 16.79
C ASP A 250 -7.06 1.29 16.66
N MET A 251 -6.63 0.91 15.45
CA MET A 251 -5.24 0.61 15.15
C MET A 251 -4.30 1.79 15.48
N LEU A 252 -4.69 3.03 15.14
CA LEU A 252 -3.92 4.22 15.47
C LEU A 252 -3.80 4.46 16.99
N ARG A 253 -4.86 4.19 17.77
CA ARG A 253 -4.81 4.28 19.23
C ARG A 253 -3.82 3.28 19.81
N GLU A 254 -3.87 2.03 19.38
CA GLU A 254 -2.94 0.98 19.84
C GLU A 254 -1.48 1.32 19.49
N LEU A 255 -1.25 1.84 18.27
CA LEU A 255 0.07 2.31 17.86
C LEU A 255 0.55 3.50 18.71
N SER A 256 -0.33 4.46 18.97
CA SER A 256 -0.07 5.63 19.82
C SER A 256 0.27 5.21 21.25
N ASP A 257 -0.43 4.21 21.80
CA ASP A 257 -0.18 3.71 23.15
C ASP A 257 1.13 2.93 23.26
N MET A 258 1.51 2.17 22.22
CA MET A 258 2.79 1.45 22.18
C MET A 258 3.99 2.38 21.97
N LEU A 259 3.87 3.34 21.05
CA LEU A 259 4.97 4.21 20.61
C LEU A 259 5.00 5.58 21.30
N LYS A 260 4.00 5.87 22.15
CA LYS A 260 3.88 7.09 22.97
C LYS A 260 3.84 8.41 22.17
N PHE A 261 3.40 8.38 20.91
CA PHE A 261 3.12 9.59 20.14
C PHE A 261 1.65 10.01 20.31
N SER A 262 1.37 11.31 20.19
CA SER A 262 0.01 11.83 20.01
C SER A 262 -0.31 11.95 18.52
N PHE A 263 -1.58 11.91 18.13
CA PHE A 263 -1.94 12.09 16.72
C PHE A 263 -3.18 12.94 16.54
N ARG A 264 -3.35 13.51 15.35
CA ARG A 264 -4.54 14.23 14.92
C ARG A 264 -5.02 13.67 13.59
N ILE A 265 -6.28 13.24 13.55
CA ILE A 265 -6.92 12.77 12.31
C ILE A 265 -7.32 13.98 11.47
N LYS A 266 -6.84 14.01 10.23
CA LYS A 266 -7.23 14.93 9.16
C LYS A 266 -7.90 14.11 8.04
N LEU A 267 -9.04 14.58 7.53
CA LEU A 267 -9.60 14.02 6.31
C LEU A 267 -8.87 14.62 5.12
N VAL A 268 -8.57 13.80 4.11
CA VAL A 268 -7.95 14.23 2.86
C VAL A 268 -8.83 15.28 2.17
N ASP A 269 -8.20 16.35 1.67
CA ASP A 269 -8.92 17.54 1.19
C ASP A 269 -9.80 17.27 -0.05
N ASP A 270 -9.35 16.41 -0.96
CA ASP A 270 -10.02 16.10 -2.24
C ASP A 270 -10.85 14.81 -2.23
N GLY A 271 -10.84 14.05 -1.13
CA GLY A 271 -11.54 12.77 -1.01
C GLY A 271 -10.96 11.63 -1.84
N LEU A 272 -9.69 11.70 -2.28
CA LEU A 272 -9.05 10.68 -3.12
C LEU A 272 -7.91 9.96 -2.39
N TYR A 273 -7.65 8.71 -2.76
CA TYR A 273 -6.46 7.99 -2.25
C TYR A 273 -5.16 8.55 -2.81
N GLY A 274 -5.20 8.98 -4.07
CA GLY A 274 -4.07 9.56 -4.79
C GLY A 274 -3.68 8.77 -6.03
N ALA A 275 -3.63 9.51 -7.13
CA ALA A 275 -3.26 9.07 -8.46
C ALA A 275 -2.28 10.08 -9.11
N PRO A 276 -1.39 9.63 -10.00
CA PRO A 276 -0.46 10.51 -10.68
C PRO A 276 -1.18 11.39 -11.71
N GLU A 277 -0.83 12.67 -11.74
CA GLU A 277 -1.30 13.64 -12.73
C GLU A 277 -0.32 13.79 -13.91
N PRO A 278 -0.77 14.27 -15.08
CA PRO A 278 0.11 14.51 -16.23
C PRO A 278 1.24 15.52 -15.98
N ASN A 279 1.08 16.40 -14.99
CA ASN A 279 2.10 17.37 -14.59
C ASN A 279 3.21 16.76 -13.70
N GLY A 280 3.11 15.46 -13.37
CA GLY A 280 4.04 14.76 -12.45
C GLY A 280 3.72 14.95 -10.97
N SER A 281 2.67 15.70 -10.64
CA SER A 281 2.15 15.84 -9.27
C SER A 281 1.21 14.68 -8.92
N TRP A 282 0.83 14.60 -7.65
CA TRP A 282 -0.04 13.56 -7.13
C TRP A 282 -1.21 14.18 -6.37
N THR A 283 -2.39 13.59 -6.57
CA THR A 283 -3.61 13.91 -5.83
C THR A 283 -3.72 13.12 -4.53
N GLY A 284 -4.76 13.37 -3.75
CA GLY A 284 -5.17 12.55 -2.62
C GLY A 284 -4.17 12.47 -1.48
N MET A 285 -4.30 11.41 -0.68
CA MET A 285 -3.41 11.15 0.45
C MET A 285 -1.95 11.02 0.02
N VAL A 286 -1.65 10.46 -1.17
CA VAL A 286 -0.28 10.41 -1.71
C VAL A 286 0.28 11.82 -1.89
N GLY A 287 -0.50 12.73 -2.49
CA GLY A 287 -0.12 14.13 -2.67
C GLY A 287 0.08 14.86 -1.35
N GLU A 288 -0.73 14.58 -0.33
CA GLU A 288 -0.56 15.15 1.00
C GLU A 288 0.75 14.71 1.67
N LEU A 289 1.15 13.44 1.51
CA LEU A 289 2.43 12.93 2.03
C LEU A 289 3.64 13.52 1.29
N ILE A 290 3.58 13.61 -0.04
CA ILE A 290 4.66 14.21 -0.85
C ILE A 290 4.86 15.68 -0.48
N ASN A 291 3.76 16.42 -0.33
CA ASN A 291 3.78 17.83 0.04
C ASN A 291 3.94 18.06 1.56
N ARG A 292 4.18 17.00 2.35
CA ARG A 292 4.34 17.06 3.82
C ARG A 292 3.21 17.78 4.55
N LYS A 293 1.98 17.71 4.01
CA LYS A 293 0.75 18.18 4.67
C LYS A 293 0.26 17.20 5.75
N ALA A 294 0.71 15.95 5.68
CA ALA A 294 0.46 14.90 6.64
C ALA A 294 1.73 14.08 6.87
N ASP A 295 1.87 13.54 8.07
CA ASP A 295 3.00 12.71 8.49
C ASP A 295 2.76 11.22 8.19
N LEU A 296 1.49 10.80 8.20
CA LEU A 296 1.08 9.42 7.94
C LEU A 296 -0.21 9.38 7.15
N ALA A 297 -0.34 8.39 6.27
CA ALA A 297 -1.60 8.01 5.64
C ALA A 297 -2.05 6.65 6.17
N VAL A 298 -3.19 6.63 6.88
CA VAL A 298 -3.77 5.40 7.43
C VAL A 298 -5.20 5.26 6.95
N ALA A 299 -5.43 4.27 6.08
CA ALA A 299 -6.72 3.93 5.50
C ALA A 299 -6.65 2.49 4.93
N GLY A 300 -7.67 2.06 4.18
CA GLY A 300 -7.57 0.95 3.22
C GLY A 300 -6.61 1.28 2.07
N PHE A 301 -5.33 1.52 2.39
CA PHE A 301 -4.38 2.13 1.48
C PHE A 301 -3.52 1.08 0.79
N THR A 302 -3.92 0.72 -0.44
CA THR A 302 -3.23 -0.31 -1.23
C THR A 302 -1.78 0.09 -1.55
N ILE A 303 -0.84 -0.79 -1.24
CA ILE A 303 0.57 -0.67 -1.65
C ILE A 303 0.66 -0.96 -3.15
N THR A 304 1.17 -0.01 -3.93
CA THR A 304 1.39 -0.17 -5.38
C THR A 304 2.79 0.30 -5.77
N SER A 305 3.35 -0.29 -6.84
CA SER A 305 4.68 0.07 -7.32
C SER A 305 4.80 1.54 -7.75
N GLU A 306 3.71 2.17 -8.20
CA GLU A 306 3.74 3.60 -8.56
C GLU A 306 3.80 4.50 -7.32
N ARG A 307 3.09 4.13 -6.24
CA ARG A 307 3.10 4.87 -4.98
C ARG A 307 4.43 4.68 -4.23
N GLU A 308 4.97 3.47 -4.23
CA GLU A 308 6.25 3.15 -3.56
C GLU A 308 7.45 3.92 -4.15
N LYS A 309 7.34 4.47 -5.37
CA LYS A 309 8.38 5.33 -5.95
C LYS A 309 8.42 6.73 -5.35
N VAL A 310 7.33 7.19 -4.74
CA VAL A 310 7.16 8.58 -4.28
C VAL A 310 6.90 8.70 -2.78
N ILE A 311 6.45 7.62 -2.15
CA ILE A 311 6.20 7.51 -0.70
C ILE A 311 6.67 6.14 -0.20
N ASP A 312 7.02 6.05 1.08
CA ASP A 312 7.38 4.80 1.73
C ASP A 312 6.13 4.11 2.32
N PHE A 313 6.19 2.79 2.44
CA PHE A 313 5.14 1.99 3.08
C PHE A 313 5.69 1.14 4.21
N SER A 314 4.87 0.95 5.26
CA SER A 314 5.09 -0.11 6.23
C SER A 314 4.98 -1.50 5.57
N LYS A 315 5.40 -2.54 6.31
CA LYS A 315 4.96 -3.90 5.97
C LYS A 315 3.43 -3.96 5.96
N PRO A 316 2.83 -4.74 5.05
CA PRO A 316 1.39 -4.81 4.94
C PRO A 316 0.80 -5.39 6.22
N PHE A 317 -0.22 -4.72 6.78
CA PHE A 317 -0.91 -5.18 7.99
C PHE A 317 -2.13 -6.05 7.66
N MET A 318 -2.60 -6.03 6.41
CA MET A 318 -3.74 -6.80 5.93
C MET A 318 -3.50 -7.21 4.48
N SER A 319 -3.60 -8.50 4.20
CA SER A 319 -3.46 -9.08 2.84
C SER A 319 -4.83 -9.23 2.19
N LEU A 320 -4.94 -8.88 0.92
CA LEU A 320 -6.19 -8.86 0.15
C LEU A 320 -5.92 -9.02 -1.35
N GLY A 321 -6.97 -9.09 -2.16
CA GLY A 321 -6.86 -9.05 -3.61
C GLY A 321 -8.10 -8.47 -4.25
N ILE A 322 -8.05 -8.20 -5.55
CA ILE A 322 -9.23 -7.80 -6.33
C ILE A 322 -10.16 -9.02 -6.40
N SER A 323 -11.42 -8.78 -6.10
CA SER A 323 -12.51 -9.76 -6.11
C SER A 323 -13.67 -9.25 -6.95
N ILE A 324 -14.53 -10.16 -7.38
CA ILE A 324 -15.74 -9.84 -8.15
C ILE A 324 -16.93 -9.96 -7.21
N LEU A 325 -17.66 -8.87 -7.03
CA LEU A 325 -18.92 -8.85 -6.30
C LEU A 325 -20.08 -8.81 -7.28
N TYR A 326 -21.05 -9.69 -7.04
CA TYR A 326 -22.24 -9.79 -7.87
C TYR A 326 -23.46 -10.12 -7.01
N ARG A 327 -24.65 -9.93 -7.57
CA ARG A 327 -25.88 -10.32 -6.88
C ARG A 327 -26.09 -11.84 -6.94
N VAL A 328 -26.59 -12.41 -5.87
CA VAL A 328 -27.04 -13.80 -5.83
C VAL A 328 -28.25 -13.93 -6.76
N HIS A 329 -28.19 -14.86 -7.71
CA HIS A 329 -29.38 -15.32 -8.41
C HIS A 329 -29.94 -16.51 -7.64
N LEU A 330 -31.02 -16.29 -6.91
CA LEU A 330 -31.83 -17.43 -6.48
C LEU A 330 -32.37 -18.09 -7.74
N GLY A 331 -32.12 -19.39 -7.87
CA GLY A 331 -32.52 -20.19 -9.02
C GLY A 331 -33.96 -19.89 -9.43
N ARG A 332 -34.18 -19.82 -10.74
CA ARG A 332 -35.47 -19.47 -11.33
C ARG A 332 -36.58 -20.33 -10.69
N LYS A 333 -37.71 -19.72 -10.35
CA LYS A 333 -38.90 -20.46 -9.89
C LYS A 333 -39.16 -21.61 -10.88
N PRO A 334 -39.43 -22.84 -10.40
CA PRO A 334 -39.60 -23.99 -11.28
C PRO A 334 -40.62 -23.68 -12.38
N GLY A 335 -40.27 -23.99 -13.63
CA GLY A 335 -41.16 -23.79 -14.76
C GLY A 335 -42.39 -24.71 -14.68
N TYR A 336 -43.43 -24.44 -15.46
CA TYR A 336 -44.67 -25.24 -15.46
C TYR A 336 -44.45 -26.74 -15.71
N PHE A 337 -43.37 -27.12 -16.40
CA PHE A 337 -43.01 -28.51 -16.72
C PHE A 337 -41.92 -29.10 -15.83
N SER A 338 -41.64 -28.52 -14.65
CA SER A 338 -40.53 -28.97 -13.79
C SER A 338 -40.66 -30.42 -13.30
N PHE A 339 -41.85 -31.02 -13.41
CA PHE A 339 -42.06 -32.44 -13.12
C PHE A 339 -41.36 -33.37 -14.13
N LEU A 340 -40.96 -32.88 -15.31
CA LEU A 340 -40.19 -33.65 -16.30
C LEU A 340 -38.68 -33.59 -16.06
N ASP A 341 -38.19 -32.59 -15.33
CA ASP A 341 -36.77 -32.35 -15.03
C ASP A 341 -36.03 -33.50 -14.31
N PRO A 342 -36.67 -34.37 -13.49
CA PRO A 342 -35.96 -35.48 -12.82
C PRO A 342 -35.28 -36.47 -13.77
N PHE A 343 -35.69 -36.51 -15.04
CA PHE A 343 -35.05 -37.29 -16.10
C PHE A 343 -34.68 -36.41 -17.28
N SER A 344 -33.53 -36.68 -17.90
CA SER A 344 -33.11 -35.96 -19.09
C SER A 344 -34.04 -36.29 -20.28
N PRO A 345 -34.17 -35.38 -21.27
CA PRO A 345 -34.96 -35.64 -22.48
C PRO A 345 -34.57 -36.94 -23.20
N ALA A 346 -33.29 -37.32 -23.13
CA ALA A 346 -32.79 -38.57 -23.69
C ALA A 346 -33.37 -39.80 -22.97
N VAL A 347 -33.45 -39.79 -21.64
CA VAL A 347 -34.05 -40.89 -20.86
C VAL A 347 -35.53 -41.02 -21.18
N TRP A 348 -36.26 -39.90 -21.27
CA TRP A 348 -37.66 -39.90 -21.72
C TRP A 348 -37.84 -40.54 -23.11
N LEU A 349 -36.97 -40.20 -24.06
CA LEU A 349 -36.98 -40.78 -25.39
C LEU A 349 -36.66 -42.28 -25.38
N PHE A 350 -35.65 -42.72 -24.62
CA PHE A 350 -35.33 -44.14 -24.50
C PHE A 350 -36.43 -44.94 -23.80
N MET A 351 -37.14 -44.36 -22.83
CA MET A 351 -38.32 -44.98 -22.22
C MET A 351 -39.45 -45.17 -23.23
N LEU A 352 -39.72 -44.17 -24.07
CA LEU A 352 -40.70 -44.27 -25.14
C LEU A 352 -40.32 -45.37 -26.16
N LEU A 353 -39.06 -45.43 -26.57
CA LEU A 353 -38.56 -46.46 -27.48
C LEU A 353 -38.63 -47.87 -26.85
N ALA A 354 -38.24 -48.01 -25.59
CA ALA A 354 -38.33 -49.27 -24.85
C ALA A 354 -39.79 -49.74 -24.71
N TYR A 355 -40.71 -48.81 -24.42
CA TYR A 355 -42.15 -49.07 -24.39
C TYR A 355 -42.66 -49.63 -25.73
N LEU A 356 -42.33 -48.99 -26.86
CA LEU A 356 -42.72 -49.45 -28.19
C LEU A 356 -42.09 -50.81 -28.53
N ALA A 357 -40.82 -51.01 -28.19
CA ALA A 357 -40.11 -52.26 -28.41
C ALA A 357 -40.73 -53.43 -27.64
N VAL A 358 -41.04 -53.24 -26.34
CA VAL A 358 -41.68 -54.27 -25.51
C VAL A 358 -43.09 -54.57 -26.02
N SER A 359 -43.85 -53.56 -26.42
CA SER A 359 -45.18 -53.75 -27.01
C SER A 359 -45.13 -54.57 -28.30
N CYS A 360 -44.12 -54.32 -29.16
CA CYS A 360 -43.87 -55.08 -30.38
C CYS A 360 -43.47 -56.53 -30.05
N VAL A 361 -42.51 -56.73 -29.14
CA VAL A 361 -42.05 -58.07 -28.72
C VAL A 361 -43.19 -58.88 -28.10
N LEU A 362 -44.04 -58.27 -27.27
CA LEU A 362 -45.23 -58.93 -26.72
C LEU A 362 -46.23 -59.32 -27.80
N PHE A 363 -46.48 -58.45 -28.78
CA PHE A 363 -47.35 -58.76 -29.92
C PHE A 363 -46.82 -59.95 -30.74
N LEU A 364 -45.54 -59.96 -31.09
CA LEU A 364 -44.92 -61.07 -31.83
C LEU A 364 -44.92 -62.36 -31.00
N ALA A 365 -44.47 -62.29 -29.74
CA ALA A 365 -44.38 -63.46 -28.86
C ALA A 365 -45.75 -64.09 -28.64
N ALA A 366 -46.79 -63.27 -28.41
CA ALA A 366 -48.15 -63.77 -28.20
C ALA A 366 -48.75 -64.40 -29.45
N ARG A 367 -48.42 -63.91 -30.66
CA ARG A 367 -48.90 -64.50 -31.93
C ARG A 367 -48.19 -65.80 -32.28
N LEU A 368 -46.89 -65.88 -31.99
CA LEU A 368 -46.06 -67.05 -32.29
C LEU A 368 -46.24 -68.19 -31.27
N SER A 369 -46.61 -67.90 -30.03
CA SER A 369 -46.83 -68.93 -29.00
C SER A 369 -48.23 -69.55 -29.10
N PRO A 370 -48.38 -70.85 -29.40
CA PRO A 370 -49.69 -71.50 -29.48
C PRO A 370 -50.45 -71.50 -28.15
N TYR A 371 -49.73 -71.47 -27.02
CA TYR A 371 -50.29 -71.48 -25.67
C TYR A 371 -51.00 -70.18 -25.26
N GLU A 372 -50.86 -69.09 -26.01
CA GLU A 372 -51.64 -67.85 -25.80
C GLU A 372 -53.01 -67.87 -26.47
N TRP A 373 -53.21 -68.78 -27.42
CA TRP A 373 -54.49 -68.95 -28.09
C TRP A 373 -55.39 -69.82 -27.22
N TYR A 374 -56.54 -69.29 -26.78
CA TYR A 374 -57.45 -70.02 -25.92
C TYR A 374 -58.89 -69.93 -26.41
N ASN A 375 -59.69 -70.94 -26.03
CA ASN A 375 -61.12 -70.93 -26.32
C ASN A 375 -61.86 -70.19 -25.20
N PRO A 376 -62.52 -69.05 -25.46
CA PRO A 376 -63.24 -68.26 -24.46
C PRO A 376 -64.49 -68.97 -23.90
N HIS A 377 -65.04 -69.97 -24.59
CA HIS A 377 -66.21 -70.74 -24.14
C HIS A 377 -65.96 -72.26 -24.19
N PRO A 378 -65.25 -72.83 -23.19
CA PRO A 378 -64.92 -74.25 -23.15
C PRO A 378 -66.16 -75.18 -23.07
N CYS A 379 -67.29 -74.63 -22.62
CA CYS A 379 -68.52 -75.37 -22.31
C CYS A 379 -69.47 -75.55 -23.51
N LEU A 380 -69.25 -74.84 -24.63
CA LEU A 380 -70.09 -74.97 -25.83
C LEU A 380 -69.56 -76.11 -26.73
N MET A 381 -70.10 -77.32 -26.54
CA MET A 381 -69.81 -78.49 -27.39
C MET A 381 -70.34 -78.28 -28.82
N GLY A 382 -69.54 -77.61 -29.66
CA GLY A 382 -69.88 -77.37 -31.07
C GLY A 382 -68.99 -76.33 -31.78
N ARG A 383 -68.29 -75.46 -31.03
CA ARG A 383 -67.31 -74.49 -31.55
C ARG A 383 -65.93 -74.71 -30.90
N LYS A 384 -65.33 -75.88 -31.13
CA LYS A 384 -64.00 -76.21 -30.59
C LYS A 384 -62.85 -75.44 -31.28
N ASP A 385 -63.07 -74.94 -32.49
CA ASP A 385 -62.00 -74.38 -33.35
C ASP A 385 -61.89 -72.84 -33.29
N MET A 386 -62.68 -72.16 -32.43
CA MET A 386 -62.59 -70.71 -32.25
C MET A 386 -61.57 -70.40 -31.15
N LEU A 387 -60.30 -70.23 -31.54
CA LEU A 387 -59.26 -69.75 -30.63
C LEU A 387 -59.12 -68.23 -30.74
N GLU A 388 -59.14 -67.55 -29.60
CA GLU A 388 -58.92 -66.11 -29.49
C GLU A 388 -57.57 -65.83 -28.82
N ASN A 389 -56.95 -64.72 -29.22
CA ASN A 389 -55.73 -64.20 -28.62
C ASN A 389 -56.02 -62.80 -28.08
N GLN A 390 -55.80 -62.59 -26.78
CA GLN A 390 -56.05 -61.32 -26.10
C GLN A 390 -55.10 -60.20 -26.54
N TYR A 391 -53.92 -60.53 -27.09
CA TYR A 391 -52.93 -59.56 -27.56
C TYR A 391 -53.22 -59.12 -29.01
N THR A 392 -54.14 -58.17 -29.17
CA THR A 392 -54.26 -57.32 -30.36
C THR A 392 -53.17 -56.23 -30.36
N LEU A 393 -52.89 -55.57 -31.48
CA LEU A 393 -51.88 -54.50 -31.53
C LEU A 393 -52.13 -53.41 -30.48
N GLY A 394 -53.40 -53.03 -30.29
CA GLY A 394 -53.81 -52.07 -29.25
C GLY A 394 -53.63 -52.63 -27.83
N ASN A 395 -54.01 -53.89 -27.60
CA ASN A 395 -53.86 -54.54 -26.30
C ASN A 395 -52.39 -54.77 -25.91
N SER A 396 -51.52 -55.05 -26.88
CA SER A 396 -50.07 -55.14 -26.69
C SER A 396 -49.41 -53.81 -26.37
N LEU A 397 -49.96 -52.69 -26.86
CA LEU A 397 -49.55 -51.33 -26.47
C LEU A 397 -50.12 -50.93 -25.10
N TRP A 398 -51.33 -51.38 -24.77
CA TRP A 398 -52.01 -51.06 -23.51
C TRP A 398 -51.41 -51.80 -22.31
N PHE A 399 -51.03 -53.07 -22.49
CA PHE A 399 -50.51 -53.90 -21.39
C PHE A 399 -49.25 -53.29 -20.71
N PRO A 400 -48.22 -52.82 -21.44
CA PRO A 400 -47.07 -52.17 -20.83
C PRO A 400 -47.40 -50.85 -20.09
N VAL A 401 -48.42 -50.11 -20.52
CA VAL A 401 -48.89 -48.88 -19.84
C VAL A 401 -49.43 -49.20 -18.45
N GLY A 402 -50.19 -50.29 -18.30
CA GLY A 402 -50.68 -50.75 -17.00
C GLY A 402 -49.56 -51.07 -15.99
N GLY A 403 -48.43 -51.58 -16.48
CA GLY A 403 -47.21 -51.77 -15.68
C GLY A 403 -46.54 -50.44 -15.30
N PHE A 404 -46.47 -49.49 -16.23
CA PHE A 404 -45.89 -48.17 -15.99
C PHE A 404 -46.71 -47.30 -15.03
N MET A 405 -48.05 -47.39 -15.09
CA MET A 405 -48.96 -46.67 -14.20
C MET A 405 -49.18 -47.37 -12.85
N GLN A 406 -48.60 -48.56 -12.63
CA GLN A 406 -48.80 -49.41 -11.44
C GLN A 406 -50.27 -49.81 -11.18
N GLN A 407 -51.13 -49.75 -12.20
CA GLN A 407 -52.56 -50.10 -12.08
C GLN A 407 -52.85 -51.55 -12.52
N GLY A 408 -51.87 -52.22 -13.11
CA GLY A 408 -52.04 -53.56 -13.68
C GLY A 408 -52.77 -53.53 -15.03
N SER A 409 -53.04 -54.70 -15.59
CA SER A 409 -53.80 -54.86 -16.83
C SER A 409 -54.80 -56.00 -16.66
N GLU A 410 -55.97 -55.87 -17.28
CA GLU A 410 -56.97 -56.95 -17.36
C GLU A 410 -56.47 -58.13 -18.24
N ILE A 411 -55.46 -57.89 -19.07
CA ILE A 411 -54.86 -58.89 -19.96
C ILE A 411 -53.82 -59.68 -19.18
N MET A 412 -53.99 -61.00 -19.10
CA MET A 412 -53.10 -61.88 -18.36
C MET A 412 -52.29 -62.78 -19.31
N PRO A 413 -50.95 -62.66 -19.37
CA PRO A 413 -50.12 -63.55 -20.19
C PRO A 413 -50.21 -64.99 -19.69
N ARG A 414 -50.44 -65.93 -20.62
CA ARG A 414 -50.60 -67.36 -20.33
C ARG A 414 -49.35 -68.16 -20.65
N ALA A 415 -48.69 -67.86 -21.76
CA ALA A 415 -47.48 -68.56 -22.18
C ALA A 415 -46.26 -68.14 -21.35
N LEU A 416 -45.28 -69.03 -21.26
CA LEU A 416 -44.05 -68.75 -20.51
C LEU A 416 -43.24 -67.60 -21.14
N SER A 417 -43.21 -67.51 -22.47
CA SER A 417 -42.48 -66.48 -23.21
C SER A 417 -43.00 -65.07 -22.93
N THR A 418 -44.31 -64.85 -23.00
CA THR A 418 -44.98 -63.57 -22.72
C THR A 418 -44.88 -63.21 -21.24
N ARG A 419 -44.94 -64.18 -20.32
CA ARG A 419 -44.72 -64.00 -18.89
C ARG A 419 -43.29 -63.53 -18.58
N CYS A 420 -42.28 -64.12 -19.22
CA CYS A 420 -40.89 -63.69 -19.04
C CYS A 420 -40.68 -62.24 -19.52
N VAL A 421 -41.18 -61.89 -20.70
CA VAL A 421 -41.10 -60.50 -21.23
C VAL A 421 -41.82 -59.52 -20.29
N SER A 422 -43.01 -59.89 -19.81
CA SER A 422 -43.80 -59.07 -18.87
C SER A 422 -43.09 -58.91 -17.52
N GLY A 423 -42.45 -59.96 -17.00
CA GLY A 423 -41.70 -59.92 -15.75
C GLY A 423 -40.48 -59.01 -15.82
N VAL A 424 -39.73 -59.07 -16.93
CA VAL A 424 -38.60 -58.15 -17.18
C VAL A 424 -39.09 -56.70 -17.31
N TRP A 425 -40.20 -56.48 -18.01
CA TRP A 425 -40.82 -55.15 -18.11
C TRP A 425 -41.28 -54.61 -16.75
N TRP A 426 -41.88 -55.44 -15.89
CA TRP A 426 -42.26 -55.05 -14.54
C TRP A 426 -41.05 -54.71 -13.65
N ALA A 427 -39.97 -55.49 -13.73
CA ALA A 427 -38.73 -55.16 -13.02
C ALA A 427 -38.15 -53.81 -13.52
N PHE A 428 -38.12 -53.60 -14.83
CA PHE A 428 -37.65 -52.36 -15.43
C PHE A 428 -38.49 -51.14 -15.00
N THR A 429 -39.81 -51.24 -15.10
CA THR A 429 -40.73 -50.15 -14.71
C THR A 429 -40.65 -49.83 -13.22
N LEU A 430 -40.51 -50.84 -12.35
CA LEU A 430 -40.29 -50.64 -10.91
C LEU A 430 -39.02 -49.83 -10.64
N ILE A 431 -37.90 -50.18 -11.28
CA ILE A 431 -36.63 -49.45 -11.12
C ILE A 431 -36.75 -48.01 -11.60
N ILE A 432 -37.40 -47.79 -12.75
CA ILE A 432 -37.58 -46.46 -13.34
C ILE A 432 -38.44 -45.57 -12.44
N ILE A 433 -39.60 -46.04 -11.97
CA ILE A 433 -40.49 -45.24 -11.12
C ILE A 433 -39.81 -44.94 -9.77
N SER A 434 -39.14 -45.93 -9.19
CA SER A 434 -38.37 -45.73 -7.94
C SER A 434 -37.28 -44.67 -8.12
N SER A 435 -36.53 -44.71 -9.22
CA SER A 435 -35.50 -43.72 -9.53
C SER A 435 -36.09 -42.32 -9.79
N TYR A 436 -37.24 -42.24 -10.47
CA TYR A 436 -37.94 -40.98 -10.70
C TYR A 436 -38.38 -40.35 -9.38
N THR A 437 -39.02 -41.13 -8.50
CA THR A 437 -39.47 -40.64 -7.19
C THR A 437 -38.31 -40.19 -6.30
N ALA A 438 -37.18 -40.91 -6.33
CA ALA A 438 -35.96 -40.52 -5.61
C ALA A 438 -35.36 -39.20 -6.15
N ASN A 439 -35.22 -39.07 -7.47
CA ASN A 439 -34.67 -37.85 -8.08
C ASN A 439 -35.60 -36.65 -7.93
N LEU A 440 -36.92 -36.84 -8.04
CA LEU A 440 -37.91 -35.80 -7.80
C LEU A 440 -37.85 -35.30 -6.36
N ALA A 441 -37.77 -36.21 -5.38
CA ALA A 441 -37.60 -35.85 -3.98
C ALA A 441 -36.30 -35.03 -3.77
N ALA A 442 -35.17 -35.48 -4.33
CA ALA A 442 -33.92 -34.75 -4.26
C ALA A 442 -34.03 -33.35 -4.90
N PHE A 443 -34.65 -33.24 -6.07
CA PHE A 443 -34.83 -31.98 -6.80
C PHE A 443 -35.70 -30.97 -6.03
N LEU A 444 -36.75 -31.43 -5.35
CA LEU A 444 -37.60 -30.57 -4.53
C LEU A 444 -36.91 -30.09 -3.25
N THR A 445 -35.96 -30.88 -2.71
CA THR A 445 -35.22 -30.49 -1.50
C THR A 445 -34.05 -29.54 -1.76
N VAL A 446 -33.45 -29.55 -2.97
CA VAL A 446 -32.23 -28.79 -3.26
C VAL A 446 -32.48 -27.76 -4.35
N GLN A 447 -32.62 -26.50 -3.95
CA GLN A 447 -32.51 -25.37 -4.87
C GLN A 447 -31.03 -25.05 -5.09
N ARG A 448 -30.50 -25.36 -6.27
CA ARG A 448 -29.14 -24.96 -6.64
C ARG A 448 -29.13 -23.47 -6.98
N MET A 449 -28.23 -22.73 -6.36
CA MET A 449 -27.90 -21.37 -6.79
C MET A 449 -27.10 -21.48 -8.09
N GLU A 450 -27.62 -20.91 -9.17
CA GLU A 450 -26.88 -20.80 -10.43
C GLU A 450 -25.99 -19.56 -10.36
N VAL A 451 -24.68 -19.76 -10.43
CA VAL A 451 -23.73 -18.67 -10.60
C VAL A 451 -23.44 -18.56 -12.10
N PRO A 452 -23.85 -17.48 -12.79
CA PRO A 452 -23.73 -17.39 -14.24
C PRO A 452 -22.29 -17.17 -14.74
N ILE A 453 -21.34 -16.95 -13.82
CA ILE A 453 -19.93 -16.64 -14.10
C ILE A 453 -19.12 -17.35 -13.01
N GLU A 454 -18.07 -18.08 -13.38
CA GLU A 454 -17.15 -18.70 -12.42
C GLU A 454 -15.76 -18.03 -12.44
N SER A 455 -15.38 -17.47 -13.59
CA SER A 455 -14.06 -16.89 -13.84
C SER A 455 -14.10 -15.46 -14.39
N PRO A 456 -13.01 -14.68 -14.25
CA PRO A 456 -12.87 -13.40 -14.95
C PRO A 456 -12.85 -13.54 -16.47
N ASP A 457 -12.41 -14.68 -17.01
CA ASP A 457 -12.43 -14.95 -18.45
C ASP A 457 -13.86 -15.02 -18.98
N ASP A 458 -14.76 -15.70 -18.26
CA ASP A 458 -16.19 -15.75 -18.60
C ASP A 458 -16.79 -14.34 -18.66
N LEU A 459 -16.40 -13.46 -17.72
CA LEU A 459 -16.86 -12.08 -17.67
C LEU A 459 -16.34 -11.26 -18.85
N ALA A 460 -15.10 -11.53 -19.31
CA ALA A 460 -14.46 -10.86 -20.44
C ALA A 460 -14.98 -11.33 -21.81
N ASP A 461 -15.39 -12.60 -21.92
CA ASP A 461 -15.88 -13.20 -23.18
C ASP A 461 -17.36 -12.85 -23.46
N GLN A 462 -18.09 -12.39 -22.45
CA GLN A 462 -19.50 -12.00 -22.55
C GLN A 462 -19.72 -10.49 -22.46
N THR A 463 -20.89 -10.01 -22.92
CA THR A 463 -21.25 -8.56 -22.89
C THR A 463 -22.60 -8.25 -22.23
N ASN A 464 -23.33 -9.26 -21.74
CA ASN A 464 -24.65 -9.17 -21.13
C ASN A 464 -24.59 -8.59 -19.70
N ILE A 465 -23.57 -8.97 -18.93
CA ILE A 465 -23.27 -8.48 -17.59
C ILE A 465 -22.22 -7.39 -17.73
N GLN A 466 -22.59 -6.18 -17.32
CA GLN A 466 -21.65 -5.05 -17.28
C GLN A 466 -20.71 -5.21 -16.09
N TYR A 467 -19.50 -4.67 -16.17
CA TYR A 467 -18.57 -4.69 -15.05
C TYR A 467 -17.69 -3.45 -15.05
N GLY A 468 -17.24 -3.05 -13.86
CA GLY A 468 -16.47 -1.84 -13.65
C GLY A 468 -15.86 -1.74 -12.25
N THR A 469 -15.07 -0.69 -12.04
CA THR A 469 -14.33 -0.39 -10.80
C THR A 469 -14.63 1.03 -10.32
N ILE A 470 -14.08 1.40 -9.16
CA ILE A 470 -14.05 2.81 -8.71
C ILE A 470 -13.14 3.63 -9.62
N GLN A 471 -13.60 4.81 -10.02
CA GLN A 471 -12.83 5.75 -10.82
C GLN A 471 -11.64 6.30 -10.02
N GLY A 472 -10.43 6.27 -10.59
CA GLY A 472 -9.22 6.74 -9.92
C GLY A 472 -8.70 5.82 -8.80
N GLY A 473 -9.29 4.63 -8.63
CA GLY A 473 -8.84 3.63 -7.67
C GLY A 473 -7.64 2.80 -8.16
N SER A 474 -6.94 2.14 -7.22
CA SER A 474 -5.81 1.25 -7.52
C SER A 474 -6.19 0.09 -8.45
N THR A 475 -7.41 -0.43 -8.32
CA THR A 475 -7.98 -1.47 -9.19
C THR A 475 -8.14 -1.00 -10.64
N MET A 476 -8.53 0.27 -10.86
CA MET A 476 -8.65 0.83 -12.21
C MET A 476 -7.27 0.90 -12.88
N THR A 477 -6.27 1.44 -12.18
CA THR A 477 -4.89 1.53 -12.66
C THR A 477 -4.27 0.15 -12.89
N PHE A 478 -4.63 -0.85 -12.07
CA PHE A 478 -4.21 -2.23 -12.26
C PHE A 478 -4.66 -2.78 -13.62
N PHE A 479 -5.93 -2.63 -13.99
CA PHE A 479 -6.41 -3.09 -15.30
C PHE A 479 -5.82 -2.27 -16.45
N MET A 480 -5.64 -0.97 -16.27
CA MET A 480 -5.01 -0.08 -17.26
C MET A 480 -3.57 -0.49 -17.59
N ASN A 481 -2.78 -0.84 -16.57
CA ASN A 481 -1.36 -1.18 -16.71
C ASN A 481 -1.11 -2.70 -16.86
N SER A 482 -2.17 -3.51 -16.90
CA SER A 482 -2.05 -4.96 -16.94
C SER A 482 -1.45 -5.46 -18.26
N ARG A 483 -0.58 -6.48 -18.16
CA ARG A 483 0.00 -7.19 -19.32
C ARG A 483 -0.72 -8.49 -19.66
N TYR A 484 -1.70 -8.90 -18.85
CA TYR A 484 -2.44 -10.14 -19.07
C TYR A 484 -3.56 -9.92 -20.09
N GLN A 485 -3.63 -10.79 -21.11
CA GLN A 485 -4.50 -10.60 -22.28
C GLN A 485 -5.98 -10.43 -21.89
N THR A 486 -6.50 -11.23 -20.96
CA THR A 486 -7.89 -11.10 -20.49
C THR A 486 -8.13 -9.76 -19.80
N TYR A 487 -7.22 -9.32 -18.94
CA TYR A 487 -7.36 -8.05 -18.22
C TYR A 487 -7.25 -6.84 -19.14
N GLN A 488 -6.45 -6.92 -20.21
CA GLN A 488 -6.42 -5.90 -21.26
C GLN A 488 -7.75 -5.82 -22.03
N ARG A 489 -8.36 -6.97 -22.36
CA ARG A 489 -9.70 -7.00 -22.97
C ARG A 489 -10.75 -6.37 -22.04
N MET A 490 -10.71 -6.71 -20.75
CA MET A 490 -11.58 -6.12 -19.74
C MET A 490 -11.37 -4.61 -19.62
N TRP A 491 -10.13 -4.13 -19.62
CA TRP A 491 -9.83 -2.69 -19.60
C TRP A 491 -10.40 -1.98 -20.83
N ASN A 492 -10.16 -2.51 -22.03
CA ASN A 492 -10.66 -1.94 -23.27
C ASN A 492 -12.19 -1.89 -23.28
N TYR A 493 -12.87 -2.91 -22.75
CA TYR A 493 -14.31 -2.89 -22.55
C TYR A 493 -14.72 -1.77 -21.58
N MET A 494 -14.13 -1.73 -20.38
CA MET A 494 -14.48 -0.74 -19.36
C MET A 494 -14.25 0.70 -19.84
N HIS A 495 -13.16 0.94 -20.57
CA HIS A 495 -12.78 2.25 -21.07
C HIS A 495 -13.67 2.72 -22.25
N SER A 496 -14.11 1.80 -23.12
CA SER A 496 -14.91 2.14 -24.30
C SER A 496 -16.43 2.14 -24.07
N LYS A 497 -16.91 1.55 -22.97
CA LYS A 497 -18.34 1.37 -22.73
C LYS A 497 -19.06 2.68 -22.39
N GLN A 498 -20.16 2.94 -23.09
CA GLN A 498 -21.11 4.02 -22.79
C GLN A 498 -22.51 3.43 -22.51
N PRO A 499 -23.22 3.83 -21.43
CA PRO A 499 -22.78 4.75 -20.37
C PRO A 499 -21.63 4.16 -19.53
N SER A 500 -20.88 5.04 -18.85
CA SER A 500 -19.71 4.65 -18.04
C SER A 500 -20.03 3.51 -17.06
N VAL A 501 -19.14 2.53 -17.01
CA VAL A 501 -19.19 1.43 -16.04
C VAL A 501 -18.48 1.78 -14.73
N PHE A 502 -17.66 2.84 -14.71
CA PHE A 502 -16.98 3.29 -13.50
C PHE A 502 -17.95 4.00 -12.54
N VAL A 503 -17.71 3.83 -11.25
CA VAL A 503 -18.47 4.47 -10.16
C VAL A 503 -17.58 5.40 -9.35
N LYS A 504 -18.17 6.37 -8.65
CA LYS A 504 -17.41 7.37 -7.86
C LYS A 504 -17.16 6.92 -6.43
N SER A 505 -18.04 6.07 -5.88
CA SER A 505 -17.98 5.58 -4.50
C SER A 505 -18.28 4.10 -4.43
N THR A 506 -17.84 3.46 -3.35
CA THR A 506 -18.11 2.04 -3.11
C THR A 506 -19.61 1.80 -2.98
N GLU A 507 -20.34 2.65 -2.25
CA GLU A 507 -21.78 2.56 -2.04
C GLU A 507 -22.58 2.63 -3.35
N GLU A 508 -22.18 3.51 -4.28
CA GLU A 508 -22.77 3.57 -5.63
C GLU A 508 -22.55 2.26 -6.39
N GLY A 509 -21.34 1.68 -6.29
CA GLY A 509 -21.00 0.37 -6.85
C GLY A 509 -21.90 -0.74 -6.31
N ILE A 510 -22.05 -0.83 -4.99
CA ILE A 510 -22.91 -1.83 -4.33
C ILE A 510 -24.37 -1.66 -4.76
N ALA A 511 -24.89 -0.43 -4.75
CA ALA A 511 -26.27 -0.16 -5.17
C ALA A 511 -26.51 -0.56 -6.64
N ARG A 512 -25.52 -0.33 -7.52
CA ARG A 512 -25.60 -0.72 -8.94
C ARG A 512 -25.61 -2.23 -9.13
N VAL A 513 -24.83 -3.00 -8.35
CA VAL A 513 -24.83 -4.47 -8.36
C VAL A 513 -26.20 -5.04 -7.97
N VAL A 514 -26.82 -4.48 -6.94
CA VAL A 514 -28.14 -4.95 -6.46
C VAL A 514 -29.23 -4.66 -7.50
N ASN A 515 -29.24 -3.45 -8.06
CA ASN A 515 -30.33 -2.96 -8.90
C ASN A 515 -30.22 -3.37 -10.38
N SER A 516 -29.03 -3.76 -10.87
CA SER A 516 -28.81 -4.01 -12.30
C SER A 516 -27.98 -5.28 -12.56
N LYS A 517 -27.84 -5.68 -13.83
CA LYS A 517 -26.93 -6.77 -14.24
C LYS A 517 -25.49 -6.24 -14.32
N TYR A 518 -24.92 -5.95 -13.17
CA TYR A 518 -23.60 -5.35 -13.04
C TYR A 518 -22.75 -6.11 -12.03
N ALA A 519 -21.50 -6.40 -12.38
CA ALA A 519 -20.49 -6.98 -11.51
C ALA A 519 -19.48 -5.91 -11.10
N PHE A 520 -19.21 -5.79 -9.80
CA PHE A 520 -18.33 -4.76 -9.27
C PHE A 520 -17.00 -5.38 -8.86
N LEU A 521 -15.92 -4.83 -9.41
CA LEU A 521 -14.56 -5.23 -9.12
C LEU A 521 -14.02 -4.37 -7.96
N LEU A 522 -13.87 -4.97 -6.79
CA LEU A 522 -13.40 -4.31 -5.58
C LEU A 522 -12.50 -5.22 -4.75
N GLU A 523 -11.83 -4.65 -3.76
CA GLU A 523 -10.95 -5.38 -2.84
C GLU A 523 -11.74 -6.38 -1.99
N SER A 524 -11.14 -7.54 -1.73
CA SER A 524 -11.80 -8.70 -1.10
C SER A 524 -12.31 -8.44 0.31
N THR A 525 -11.61 -7.60 1.07
CA THR A 525 -11.99 -7.19 2.42
C THR A 525 -13.31 -6.42 2.40
N MET A 526 -13.48 -5.53 1.43
CA MET A 526 -14.69 -4.74 1.26
C MET A 526 -15.84 -5.57 0.68
N ASN A 527 -15.52 -6.54 -0.18
CA ASN A 527 -16.48 -7.54 -0.66
C ASN A 527 -17.03 -8.37 0.52
N GLU A 528 -16.16 -8.88 1.39
CA GLU A 528 -16.57 -9.65 2.57
C GLU A 528 -17.46 -8.83 3.51
N TYR A 529 -17.07 -7.59 3.81
CA TYR A 529 -17.85 -6.67 4.64
C TYR A 529 -19.27 -6.47 4.09
N HIS A 530 -19.41 -6.12 2.81
CA HIS A 530 -20.73 -5.88 2.22
C HIS A 530 -21.59 -7.14 2.05
N ARG A 531 -20.97 -8.31 1.84
CA ARG A 531 -21.71 -9.59 1.81
C ARG A 531 -22.29 -9.96 3.17
N ARG A 532 -21.57 -9.63 4.27
CA ARG A 532 -22.11 -9.82 5.62
C ARG A 532 -23.27 -8.88 5.91
N LEU A 533 -23.23 -7.64 5.41
CA LEU A 533 -24.33 -6.68 5.55
C LEU A 533 -25.54 -7.03 4.67
N ASN A 534 -25.31 -7.57 3.47
CA ASN A 534 -26.36 -7.86 2.50
C ASN A 534 -26.19 -9.26 1.90
N CYS A 535 -27.03 -10.19 2.36
CA CYS A 535 -27.03 -11.58 1.91
C CYS A 535 -27.44 -11.78 0.44
N ASN A 536 -27.94 -10.73 -0.24
CA ASN A 536 -28.21 -10.78 -1.68
C ASN A 536 -26.94 -10.65 -2.54
N LEU A 537 -25.77 -10.50 -1.91
CA LEU A 537 -24.49 -10.36 -2.59
C LEU A 537 -23.65 -11.64 -2.44
N THR A 538 -22.92 -11.98 -3.49
CA THR A 538 -21.97 -13.09 -3.52
C THR A 538 -20.67 -12.66 -4.18
N GLN A 539 -19.58 -13.28 -3.73
CA GLN A 539 -18.32 -13.23 -4.43
C GLN A 539 -18.32 -14.27 -5.54
N ILE A 540 -17.77 -13.90 -6.69
CA ILE A 540 -17.54 -14.81 -7.81
C ILE A 540 -16.04 -15.06 -7.93
N GLY A 541 -15.66 -16.34 -8.06
CA GLY A 541 -14.29 -16.76 -8.24
C GLY A 541 -13.36 -16.47 -7.05
N GLY A 542 -12.06 -16.64 -7.30
CA GLY A 542 -10.99 -16.33 -6.35
C GLY A 542 -10.50 -14.89 -6.43
N LEU A 543 -9.38 -14.62 -5.77
CA LEU A 543 -8.67 -13.34 -5.87
C LEU A 543 -7.91 -13.28 -7.20
N LEU A 544 -8.02 -12.14 -7.89
CA LEU A 544 -7.38 -11.91 -9.20
C LEU A 544 -5.90 -11.54 -9.07
N ASP A 545 -5.49 -11.08 -7.89
CA ASP A 545 -4.13 -10.70 -7.53
C ASP A 545 -3.89 -10.85 -6.02
N THR A 546 -2.65 -10.61 -5.60
CA THR A 546 -2.25 -10.57 -4.19
C THR A 546 -1.69 -9.18 -3.88
N LYS A 547 -2.34 -8.48 -2.96
CA LYS A 547 -2.04 -7.12 -2.53
C LYS A 547 -2.11 -7.03 -1.01
N GLY A 548 -1.73 -5.87 -0.47
CA GLY A 548 -1.95 -5.58 0.94
C GLY A 548 -2.11 -4.09 1.20
N TYR A 549 -2.77 -3.79 2.32
CA TYR A 549 -2.79 -2.44 2.87
C TYR A 549 -1.56 -2.21 3.73
N GLY A 550 -0.98 -1.02 3.58
CA GLY A 550 0.14 -0.55 4.40
C GLY A 550 -0.12 0.86 4.89
N ILE A 551 0.66 1.28 5.89
CA ILE A 551 0.69 2.67 6.35
C ILE A 551 1.62 3.43 5.41
N GLY A 552 1.10 4.49 4.78
CA GLY A 552 1.89 5.37 3.93
C GLY A 552 2.64 6.40 4.74
N MET A 553 3.90 6.63 4.38
CA MET A 553 4.80 7.59 5.01
C MET A 553 5.49 8.43 3.92
N PRO A 554 5.86 9.67 4.20
CA PRO A 554 6.70 10.41 3.28
C PRO A 554 8.04 9.69 3.06
N LEU A 555 8.62 9.86 1.87
CA LEU A 555 9.87 9.21 1.48
C LEU A 555 11.02 9.56 2.45
N GLY A 556 11.74 8.54 2.93
CA GLY A 556 12.90 8.66 3.81
C GLY A 556 12.63 8.50 5.31
N ASP A 557 11.38 8.41 5.74
CA ASP A 557 11.00 8.29 7.16
C ASP A 557 10.91 6.83 7.66
N MET A 558 11.21 5.84 6.81
CA MET A 558 11.07 4.41 7.11
C MET A 558 11.96 3.92 8.27
N SER A 559 13.09 4.58 8.54
CA SER A 559 14.03 4.19 9.61
C SER A 559 13.47 4.36 11.03
N GLY A 560 12.33 5.04 11.19
CA GLY A 560 11.69 5.35 12.47
C GLY A 560 10.47 4.48 12.84
N TRP A 561 10.05 3.51 12.02
CA TRP A 561 8.82 2.72 12.26
C TRP A 561 9.07 1.22 12.52
N PRO A 562 8.48 0.62 13.58
CA PRO A 562 8.63 -0.80 13.87
C PRO A 562 7.89 -1.70 12.86
N THR A 563 8.34 -2.95 12.70
CA THR A 563 7.64 -3.98 11.93
C THR A 563 6.33 -4.39 12.60
N LEU A 564 5.20 -4.02 11.98
CA LEU A 564 3.83 -4.25 12.46
C LEU A 564 3.30 -5.67 12.23
N GLN A 565 4.03 -6.69 12.67
CA GLN A 565 3.61 -8.10 12.55
C GLN A 565 2.41 -8.55 13.41
N PRO A 566 1.99 -7.91 14.53
CA PRO A 566 0.89 -8.46 15.36
C PRO A 566 -0.55 -8.05 14.97
N LEU A 567 -0.80 -7.21 13.96
CA LEU A 567 -2.12 -6.59 13.74
C LEU A 567 -3.19 -7.46 13.06
N THR A 568 -2.84 -8.69 12.64
CA THR A 568 -3.74 -9.60 11.92
C THR A 568 -4.90 -10.17 12.75
N CYS A 569 -4.83 -10.10 14.08
CA CYS A 569 -5.95 -10.54 14.94
C CYS A 569 -7.09 -9.50 15.01
N MET A 570 -6.74 -8.21 14.99
CA MET A 570 -7.71 -7.11 15.14
C MET A 570 -8.53 -6.91 13.86
N SER A 571 -7.95 -7.21 12.69
CA SER A 571 -8.64 -7.14 11.39
C SER A 571 -9.81 -8.11 11.28
N ASN A 572 -9.65 -9.33 11.80
CA ASN A 572 -10.69 -10.35 11.72
C ASN A 572 -11.91 -10.03 12.60
N TRP A 573 -11.74 -9.26 13.67
CA TRP A 573 -12.84 -8.86 14.54
C TRP A 573 -13.76 -7.82 13.87
N TYR A 574 -13.18 -6.79 13.24
CA TYR A 574 -13.92 -5.76 12.51
C TYR A 574 -14.54 -6.24 11.19
N LEU A 575 -13.93 -7.23 10.53
CA LEU A 575 -14.56 -7.88 9.39
C LEU A 575 -15.69 -8.82 9.83
N SER A 576 -15.79 -9.16 11.13
CA SER A 576 -16.78 -10.11 11.63
C SER A 576 -17.97 -9.53 12.38
N HIS A 577 -17.89 -8.29 12.85
CA HIS A 577 -18.91 -7.55 13.59
C HIS A 577 -19.15 -6.20 12.94
#